data_AF-A0A0F9LWK7-F1
#
_entry.id   AF-A0A0F9LWK7-F1
#
_cell.length_a   1.000
_cell.length_b   1.000
_cell.length_c   1.000
_cell.angle_alpha   90.00
_cell.angle_beta   90.00
_cell.angle_gamma   90.00
#
_symmetry.space_group_name_H-M   'P 1'
#
loop_
_entity.id
_entity.type
_entity.pdbx_description
1 polymer ?
#
loop_
_entity_poly.entity_id
_entity_poly.type
_entity_poly.pdbx_seq_one_letter_code
_entity_poly.pdbx_strand_id
1 'polypeptide(L)'
;MGEWKECFCPLCGRTMGMRTVLRAKGKPYMGIARRENKWEERGEYTGEEHFGVVRSSEGRGTMKTERYYEVDEDVEGFFPPMKTRLLTIIGQWQAKGLLTQEEVEGALS
;
A
#
# COMPACT_ATOMS: atom_id res chain seq x y z
N MET A 1 9.73 -17.26 -9.14
CA MET A 1 8.90 -16.11 -9.60
C MET A 1 8.78 -15.15 -8.43
N GLY A 2 8.84 -13.84 -8.66
CA GLY A 2 8.74 -12.85 -7.59
C GLY A 2 7.30 -12.38 -7.43
N GLU A 3 6.69 -12.68 -6.30
CA GLU A 3 5.42 -12.09 -5.90
C GLU A 3 5.63 -10.64 -5.45
N TRP A 4 4.67 -9.80 -5.77
CA TRP A 4 4.69 -8.37 -5.52
C TRP A 4 3.44 -7.99 -4.75
N LYS A 5 3.58 -7.50 -3.52
CA LYS A 5 2.45 -6.99 -2.73
C LYS A 5 2.47 -5.47 -2.68
N GLU A 6 1.32 -4.86 -2.97
CA GLU A 6 1.06 -3.42 -2.91
C GLU A 6 -0.11 -3.16 -1.98
N CYS A 7 -0.03 -2.15 -1.11
CA CYS A 7 -1.21 -1.59 -0.44
C CYS A 7 -1.62 -0.29 -1.14
N PHE A 8 -2.92 0.02 -1.10
CA PHE A 8 -3.44 1.29 -1.63
C PHE A 8 -3.48 2.33 -0.51
N CYS A 9 -2.87 3.49 -0.75
CA CYS A 9 -2.93 4.61 0.19
C CYS A 9 -4.18 5.46 -0.07
N PRO A 10 -5.17 5.50 0.84
CA PRO A 10 -6.40 6.27 0.66
C PRO A 10 -6.16 7.79 0.71
N LEU A 11 -5.02 8.23 1.25
CA LEU A 11 -4.69 9.66 1.37
C LEU A 11 -4.12 10.28 0.09
N CYS A 12 -3.40 9.50 -0.72
CA CYS A 12 -2.73 10.03 -1.90
C CYS A 12 -3.06 9.28 -3.19
N GLY A 13 -3.94 8.27 -3.14
CA GLY A 13 -4.35 7.49 -4.31
C GLY A 13 -3.21 6.67 -4.92
N ARG A 14 -2.10 6.45 -4.20
CA ARG A 14 -0.92 5.73 -4.71
C ARG A 14 -0.83 4.32 -4.13
N THR A 15 -0.29 3.39 -4.91
CA THR A 15 0.13 2.09 -4.39
C THR A 15 1.50 2.16 -3.76
N MET A 16 1.65 1.55 -2.58
CA MET A 16 2.94 1.33 -1.92
C MET A 16 3.26 -0.15 -1.99
N GLY A 17 4.26 -0.52 -2.78
CA GLY A 17 4.68 -1.92 -2.92
C GLY A 17 6.10 -2.18 -2.41
N MET A 18 6.31 -3.36 -1.85
CA MET A 18 7.65 -3.90 -1.55
C MET A 18 7.95 -5.09 -2.47
N ARG A 19 9.05 -5.02 -3.23
CA ARG A 19 9.56 -6.15 -4.02
C ARG A 19 10.74 -6.80 -3.35
N THR A 20 10.71 -8.11 -3.15
CA THR A 20 11.93 -8.88 -2.84
C THR A 20 12.64 -9.24 -4.14
N VAL A 21 13.74 -8.56 -4.46
CA VAL A 21 14.52 -8.85 -5.67
C VAL A 21 15.55 -9.95 -5.37
N LEU A 22 15.37 -11.13 -5.98
CA LEU A 22 16.39 -12.17 -6.04
C LEU A 22 17.17 -12.02 -7.36
N ARG A 23 18.46 -11.67 -7.30
CA ARG A 23 19.33 -11.71 -8.49
C ARG A 23 19.90 -13.12 -8.67
N ALA A 24 19.68 -13.73 -9.82
CA ALA A 24 20.26 -15.03 -10.19
C ALA A 24 21.78 -14.97 -10.40
N LYS A 25 22.43 -16.12 -10.19
CA LYS A 25 23.85 -16.32 -9.84
C LYS A 25 24.84 -16.11 -11.00
N GLY A 26 26.00 -15.54 -10.67
CA GLY A 26 27.20 -15.43 -11.52
C GLY A 26 28.45 -14.82 -10.85
N LYS A 27 28.35 -14.35 -9.59
CA LYS A 27 29.48 -13.80 -8.81
C LYS A 27 29.46 -14.32 -7.36
N PRO A 28 30.63 -14.46 -6.69
CA PRO A 28 30.81 -15.30 -5.50
C PRO A 28 30.21 -14.76 -4.20
N TYR A 29 29.72 -13.52 -4.19
CA TYR A 29 28.95 -12.95 -3.09
C TYR A 29 27.47 -13.06 -3.44
N MET A 30 26.77 -13.99 -2.79
CA MET A 30 25.32 -14.15 -2.92
C MET A 30 24.63 -12.80 -2.73
N GLY A 31 23.85 -12.40 -3.74
CA GLY A 31 23.14 -11.14 -3.74
C GLY A 31 22.03 -11.15 -2.70
N ILE A 32 22.24 -10.39 -1.62
CA ILE A 32 21.26 -10.02 -0.61
C ILE A 32 19.90 -9.81 -1.28
N ALA A 33 18.86 -10.51 -0.82
CA ALA A 33 17.49 -10.22 -1.19
C ALA A 33 17.20 -8.76 -0.78
N ARG A 34 17.20 -7.85 -1.75
CA ARG A 34 16.94 -6.43 -1.48
C ARG A 34 15.45 -6.17 -1.64
N ARG A 35 14.87 -5.51 -0.64
CA ARG A 35 13.52 -4.95 -0.74
C ARG A 35 13.60 -3.61 -1.47
N GLU A 36 12.93 -3.50 -2.61
CA GLU A 36 12.79 -2.23 -3.35
C GLU A 36 11.36 -1.70 -3.19
N ASN A 37 11.22 -0.42 -2.85
CA ASN A 37 9.94 0.26 -2.77
C ASN A 37 9.53 0.76 -4.15
N LYS A 38 8.28 0.55 -4.56
CA LYS A 38 7.70 1.16 -5.77
C LYS A 38 6.46 1.95 -5.41
N TRP A 39 6.34 3.09 -6.07
CA TRP A 39 5.19 3.97 -6.02
C TRP A 39 4.61 4.03 -7.43
N GLU A 40 3.37 3.59 -7.61
CA GLU A 40 2.62 3.86 -8.84
C GLU A 40 1.46 4.80 -8.54
N GLU A 41 1.21 5.75 -9.44
CA GLU A 41 0.01 6.58 -9.38
C GLU A 41 -1.18 5.75 -9.83
N ARG A 42 -2.21 5.72 -8.99
CA ARG A 42 -3.52 5.20 -9.34
C ARG A 42 -4.48 6.39 -9.52
N GLY A 43 -5.64 6.12 -10.12
CA GLY A 43 -6.73 7.09 -10.20
C GLY A 43 -7.29 7.45 -8.82
N GLU A 44 -8.37 8.24 -8.80
CA GLU A 44 -9.07 8.60 -7.57
C GLU A 44 -9.49 7.36 -6.77
N TYR A 45 -9.33 7.43 -5.45
CA TYR A 45 -9.77 6.40 -4.50
C TYR A 45 -11.27 6.57 -4.26
N THR A 46 -12.07 5.58 -4.65
CA THR A 46 -13.54 5.63 -4.56
C THR A 46 -14.10 5.08 -3.25
N GLY A 47 -13.26 4.45 -2.42
CA GLY A 47 -13.67 3.86 -1.14
C GLY A 47 -14.19 2.42 -1.24
N GLU A 48 -14.37 1.92 -2.47
CA GLU A 48 -14.80 0.54 -2.74
C GLU A 48 -13.61 -0.39 -3.01
N GLU A 49 -12.39 0.15 -3.03
CA GLU A 49 -11.20 -0.63 -3.31
C GLU A 49 -10.77 -1.46 -2.11
N HIS A 50 -10.39 -2.71 -2.39
CA HIS A 50 -9.64 -3.57 -1.47
C HIS A 50 -8.43 -2.85 -0.87
N PHE A 51 -7.96 -3.30 0.30
CA PHE A 51 -6.77 -2.72 0.94
C PHE A 51 -5.50 -2.80 0.09
N GLY A 52 -5.31 -3.88 -0.66
CA GLY A 52 -4.13 -4.05 -1.49
C GLY A 52 -4.27 -5.08 -2.61
N VAL A 53 -3.20 -5.26 -3.38
CA VAL A 53 -3.12 -6.20 -4.50
C VAL A 53 -1.82 -6.99 -4.48
N VAL A 54 -1.93 -8.28 -4.80
CA VAL A 54 -0.80 -9.16 -5.10
C VAL A 54 -0.67 -9.27 -6.62
N ARG A 55 0.52 -8.97 -7.14
CA ARG A 55 0.87 -9.04 -8.55
C ARG A 55 2.01 -10.03 -8.75
N SER A 56 2.05 -10.67 -9.91
CA SER A 56 3.17 -11.51 -10.34
C SER A 56 3.81 -10.92 -11.59
N SER A 57 5.09 -11.21 -11.80
CA SER A 57 5.78 -10.84 -13.04
C SER A 57 5.73 -12.00 -14.04
N GLU A 58 5.17 -11.75 -15.22
CA GLU A 58 5.12 -12.72 -16.33
C GLU A 58 6.40 -12.69 -17.20
N GLY A 59 7.40 -11.89 -16.83
CA GLY A 59 8.56 -11.60 -17.67
C GLY A 59 8.23 -10.52 -18.72
N ARG A 60 9.26 -9.80 -19.18
CA ARG A 60 9.17 -8.63 -20.08
C ARG A 60 8.57 -7.34 -19.49
N GLY A 61 8.57 -7.20 -18.15
CA GLY A 61 8.17 -5.96 -17.49
C GLY A 61 6.67 -5.79 -17.28
N THR A 62 5.85 -6.73 -17.76
CA THR A 62 4.42 -6.78 -17.47
C THR A 62 4.17 -7.41 -16.10
N MET A 63 3.30 -6.78 -15.33
CA MET A 63 2.81 -7.28 -14.03
C MET A 63 1.36 -7.70 -14.20
N LYS A 64 1.02 -8.90 -13.75
CA LYS A 64 -0.35 -9.41 -13.74
C LYS A 64 -0.89 -9.35 -12.31
N THR A 65 -2.11 -8.85 -12.16
CA THR A 65 -2.85 -8.95 -10.90
C THR A 65 -3.23 -10.40 -10.65
N GLU A 66 -2.74 -10.97 -9.55
CA GLU A 66 -3.09 -12.33 -9.12
C GLU A 66 -4.35 -12.30 -8.25
N ARG A 67 -4.36 -11.45 -7.22
CA ARG A 67 -5.50 -11.29 -6.32
C ARG A 67 -5.45 -9.96 -5.57
N TYR A 68 -6.58 -9.56 -5.03
CA TYR A 68 -6.64 -8.51 -4.03
C TYR A 68 -6.52 -9.10 -2.61
N TYR A 69 -6.20 -8.26 -1.64
CA TYR A 69 -6.16 -8.63 -0.22
C TYR A 69 -6.71 -7.51 0.65
N GLU A 70 -7.26 -7.91 1.80
CA GLU A 70 -7.86 -7.02 2.78
C GLU A 70 -6.91 -6.69 3.95
N VAL A 71 -7.33 -5.75 4.81
CA VAL A 71 -6.51 -5.27 5.95
C VAL A 71 -6.11 -6.41 6.89
N ASP A 72 -6.96 -7.41 7.08
CA ASP A 72 -6.70 -8.59 7.91
C ASP A 72 -5.60 -9.49 7.33
N GLU A 73 -5.32 -9.40 6.04
CA GLU A 73 -4.24 -10.10 5.34
C GLU A 73 -2.93 -9.29 5.26
N ASP A 74 -2.84 -8.13 5.90
CA ASP A 74 -1.66 -7.25 5.90
C ASP A 74 -0.49 -7.79 6.75
N VAL A 75 0.16 -8.84 6.25
CA VAL A 75 1.33 -9.46 6.90
C VAL A 75 2.54 -8.51 6.93
N GLU A 76 2.60 -7.58 5.99
CA GLU A 76 3.70 -6.64 5.80
C GLU A 76 3.61 -5.42 6.73
N GLY A 77 2.46 -5.22 7.39
CA GLY A 77 2.27 -4.22 8.44
C GLY A 77 2.16 -2.78 7.91
N PHE A 78 1.56 -2.60 6.73
CA PHE A 78 1.31 -1.28 6.16
C PHE A 78 0.17 -0.53 6.83
N PHE A 79 -0.85 -1.23 7.33
CA PHE A 79 -2.06 -0.65 7.89
C PHE A 79 -1.82 0.09 9.22
N PRO A 80 -1.09 -0.46 10.23
CA PRO A 80 -0.86 0.25 11.49
C PRO A 80 -0.25 1.65 11.36
N PRO A 81 0.84 1.88 10.59
CA PRO A 81 1.40 3.23 10.43
C PRO A 81 0.46 4.15 9.66
N MET A 82 -0.28 3.62 8.67
CA MET A 82 -1.25 4.40 7.90
C MET A 82 -2.42 4.88 8.76
N LYS A 83 -3.02 3.97 9.54
CA LYS A 83 -4.09 4.29 10.51
C LYS A 83 -3.63 5.34 11.51
N THR A 84 -2.44 5.19 12.07
CA THR A 84 -1.89 6.14 13.05
C THR A 84 -1.75 7.54 12.45
N ARG A 85 -1.25 7.64 11.22
CA ARG A 85 -1.08 8.92 10.53
C ARG A 85 -2.42 9.58 10.23
N LEU A 86 -3.39 8.81 9.75
CA LEU A 86 -4.77 9.27 9.50
C LEU A 86 -5.41 9.87 10.76
N LEU A 87 -5.42 9.10 11.86
CA LEU A 87 -5.99 9.57 13.13
C LEU A 87 -5.30 10.83 13.66
N THR A 88 -3.97 10.93 13.49
CA THR A 88 -3.22 12.13 13.88
C THR A 88 -3.67 13.36 13.07
N ILE A 89 -3.85 13.21 11.75
CA ILE A 89 -4.28 14.31 10.88
C ILE A 89 -5.71 14.74 11.24
N ILE A 90 -6.62 13.78 11.43
CA ILE A 90 -8.01 14.06 11.83
C ILE A 90 -8.02 14.85 13.15
N GLY A 91 -7.30 14.38 14.17
CA GLY A 91 -7.24 15.07 15.46
C GLY A 91 -6.65 16.48 15.36
N GLN A 92 -5.61 16.68 14.52
CA GLN A 92 -5.05 18.01 14.27
C GLN A 92 -6.01 18.95 13.56
N TRP A 93 -6.81 18.44 12.63
CA TRP A 93 -7.80 19.22 11.89
C TRP A 93 -9.00 19.59 12.77
N GLN A 94 -9.47 18.67 13.61
CA GLN A 94 -10.48 18.95 14.62
C GLN A 94 -10.00 20.03 15.61
N ALA A 95 -8.78 19.91 16.13
CA ALA A 95 -8.20 20.90 17.04
C ALA A 95 -8.08 22.31 16.42
N LYS A 96 -8.01 22.40 15.09
CA LYS A 96 -7.97 23.67 14.34
C LYS A 96 -9.34 24.16 13.89
N GLY A 97 -10.42 23.43 14.17
CA GLY A 97 -11.76 23.74 13.68
C GLY A 97 -11.91 23.60 12.16
N LEU A 98 -11.03 22.82 11.51
CA LEU A 98 -11.09 22.54 10.06
C LEU A 98 -12.01 21.36 9.73
N LEU A 99 -12.33 20.55 10.74
CA LEU A 99 -13.23 19.41 10.68
C LEU A 99 -14.04 19.37 11.97
N THR A 100 -15.33 19.17 11.83
CA THR A 100 -16.26 18.93 12.94
C THR A 100 -16.36 17.44 13.25
N GLN A 101 -16.86 17.11 14.44
CA GLN A 101 -17.16 15.72 14.78
C GLN A 101 -18.28 15.15 13.89
N GLU A 102 -19.28 15.97 13.54
CA GLU A 102 -20.41 15.59 12.70
C GLU A 102 -19.97 15.22 11.27
N GLU A 103 -19.02 15.97 10.69
CA GLU A 103 -18.44 15.64 9.38
C GLU A 103 -17.67 14.31 9.40
N VAL A 104 -16.96 14.02 10.50
CA VAL A 104 -16.25 12.74 10.65
C VAL A 104 -17.24 11.59 10.81
N GLU A 105 -18.26 11.74 11.65
CA GLU A 105 -19.27 10.71 11.88
C GLU A 105 -20.11 10.44 10.62
N GLY A 106 -20.50 11.50 9.90
CA GLY A 106 -21.24 11.38 8.64
C GLY A 106 -20.44 10.71 7.51
N ALA A 107 -19.11 10.72 7.57
CA ALA A 107 -18.26 10.00 6.61
C ALA A 107 -18.08 8.51 6.97
N LEU A 108 -18.40 8.11 8.21
CA LEU A 108 -18.27 6.73 8.71
C LEU A 108 -19.59 5.93 8.66
N SER A 109 -20.72 6.61 8.44
CA SER A 109 -22.08 6.06 8.36
C SER A 109 -22.52 5.77 6.93
#